data_AF-A0A6J1W4R6-F1
#
_entry.id   AF-A0A6J1W4R6-F1
#
_cell.length_a   1.000
_cell.length_b   1.000
_cell.length_c   1.000
_cell.angle_alpha   90.00
_cell.angle_beta   90.00
_cell.angle_gamma   90.00
#
_symmetry.space_group_name_H-M   'P 1'
#
loop_
_entity.id
_entity.type
_entity.pdbx_description
1 polymer ?
#
loop_
_entity_poly.entity_id
_entity_poly.type
_entity_poly.pdbx_seq_one_letter_code
_entity_poly.pdbx_strand_id
1 'polypeptide(L)'
;MYPHMRHWAPFLPSTQHGQQLYRHVYVGCKEVDNVHKNFELLYTSLALITIELANEEVVTDLIRLAIALQDIAILNEDNLPMFNRCSIMGLVAAYLNFLSQMIAIPAFCQHISK
;
A
#
# COMPACT_ATOMS: atom_id res chain seq x y z
N MET A 1 -16.12 8.60 4.65
CA MET A 1 -15.34 8.36 3.41
C MET A 1 -14.34 9.49 3.28
N TYR A 2 -13.04 9.19 3.32
CA TYR A 2 -12.00 10.24 3.32
C TYR A 2 -11.99 11.00 1.98
N PRO A 3 -11.72 12.32 1.98
CA PRO A 3 -11.81 13.16 0.77
C PRO A 3 -10.93 12.67 -0.39
N HIS A 4 -9.72 12.17 -0.09
CA HIS A 4 -8.76 11.66 -1.08
C HIS A 4 -9.15 10.27 -1.63
N MET A 5 -10.07 9.52 -1.03
CA MET A 5 -10.53 8.23 -1.57
C MET A 5 -11.73 8.37 -2.52
N ARG A 6 -12.28 9.58 -2.71
CA ARG A 6 -13.45 9.78 -3.59
C ARG A 6 -13.18 9.45 -5.05
N HIS A 7 -11.96 9.69 -5.55
CA HIS A 7 -11.61 9.36 -6.93
C HIS A 7 -11.37 7.85 -7.13
N TRP A 8 -11.10 7.11 -6.05
CA TRP A 8 -10.98 5.64 -6.05
C TRP A 8 -12.29 4.93 -5.69
N ALA A 9 -13.36 5.67 -5.42
CA ALA A 9 -14.67 5.14 -5.03
C ALA A 9 -15.25 4.05 -5.97
N PRO A 10 -15.12 4.16 -7.31
CA PRO A 10 -15.61 3.13 -8.24
C PRO A 10 -14.81 1.81 -8.19
N PHE A 11 -13.66 1.83 -7.52
CA PHE A 11 -12.65 0.77 -7.56
C PHE A 11 -12.29 0.29 -6.14
N LEU A 12 -13.08 0.66 -5.13
CA LEU A 12 -13.02 0.04 -3.82
C LEU A 12 -13.43 -1.43 -3.94
N PRO A 13 -12.82 -2.34 -3.18
CA PRO A 13 -13.14 -3.76 -3.22
C PRO A 13 -14.64 -3.97 -3.04
N SER A 14 -15.21 -4.86 -3.84
CA SER A 14 -16.64 -5.17 -3.85
C SER A 14 -17.14 -5.80 -2.54
N THR A 15 -16.23 -6.27 -1.68
CA THR A 15 -16.56 -6.94 -0.40
C THR A 15 -16.32 -6.02 0.80
N GLN A 16 -17.30 -5.95 1.70
CA GLN A 16 -17.27 -5.11 2.91
C GLN A 16 -16.05 -5.38 3.80
N HIS A 17 -15.60 -6.64 3.84
CA HIS A 17 -14.43 -7.07 4.62
C HIS A 17 -13.12 -6.60 4.01
N GLY A 18 -13.00 -6.66 2.67
CA GLY A 18 -11.87 -6.08 1.95
C GLY A 18 -11.74 -4.59 2.27
N GLN A 19 -12.82 -3.83 2.11
CA GLN A 19 -12.82 -2.38 2.37
C GLN A 19 -12.33 -1.98 3.78
N GLN A 20 -12.64 -2.77 4.81
CA GLN A 20 -12.15 -2.49 6.17
C GLN A 20 -10.65 -2.75 6.32
N LEU A 21 -10.12 -3.77 5.64
CA LEU A 21 -8.69 -4.09 5.64
C LEU A 21 -7.87 -2.97 4.97
N TYR A 22 -8.26 -2.56 3.77
CA TYR A 22 -7.60 -1.45 3.07
C TYR A 22 -7.63 -0.16 3.88
N ARG A 23 -8.77 0.12 4.53
CA ARG A 23 -8.89 1.28 5.43
C ARG A 23 -7.94 1.20 6.60
N HIS A 24 -7.81 0.03 7.24
CA HIS A 24 -6.89 -0.15 8.37
C HIS A 24 -5.43 0.05 7.96
N VAL A 25 -5.00 -0.51 6.83
CA VAL A 25 -3.62 -0.31 6.36
C VAL A 25 -3.36 1.15 6.01
N TYR A 26 -4.31 1.79 5.34
CA TYR A 26 -4.20 3.20 4.95
C TYR A 26 -4.11 4.13 6.17
N VAL A 27 -5.02 4.00 7.14
CA VAL A 27 -5.01 4.80 8.37
C VAL A 27 -3.76 4.47 9.19
N GLY A 28 -3.42 3.18 9.31
CA GLY A 28 -2.23 2.73 10.03
C GLY A 28 -0.93 3.34 9.51
N CYS A 29 -0.79 3.58 8.20
CA CYS A 29 0.38 4.28 7.64
C CYS A 29 0.43 5.78 7.95
N LYS A 30 -0.71 6.41 8.28
CA LYS A 30 -0.82 7.84 8.57
C LYS A 30 -0.66 8.18 10.05
N GLU A 31 -0.53 7.18 10.93
CA GLU A 31 -0.29 7.43 12.34
C GLU A 31 1.08 8.10 12.55
N VAL A 32 1.08 9.20 13.31
CA VAL A 32 2.26 10.07 13.49
C VAL A 32 3.29 9.42 14.42
N ASP A 33 2.85 8.57 15.34
CA ASP A 33 3.67 7.82 16.30
C ASP A 33 4.27 6.53 15.73
N ASN A 34 4.05 6.24 14.44
CA ASN A 34 4.65 5.10 13.77
C ASN A 34 6.17 5.10 13.92
N VAL A 35 6.71 3.99 14.40
CA VAL A 35 8.14 3.70 14.39
C VAL A 35 8.48 2.68 13.32
N HIS A 36 9.78 2.45 13.09
CA HIS A 36 10.26 1.53 12.05
C HIS A 36 9.57 0.16 12.07
N LYS A 37 9.39 -0.41 13.27
CA LYS A 37 8.73 -1.69 13.47
C LYS A 37 7.28 -1.72 13.00
N ASN A 38 6.55 -0.60 13.07
CA ASN A 38 5.18 -0.54 12.54
C ASN A 38 5.18 -0.71 11.03
N PHE A 39 6.13 -0.07 10.32
CA PHE A 39 6.26 -0.22 8.87
C PHE A 39 6.70 -1.63 8.46
N GLU A 40 7.56 -2.29 9.23
CA GLU A 40 7.89 -3.71 9.02
C GLU A 40 6.64 -4.60 9.14
N LEU A 41 5.83 -4.39 10.18
CA LEU A 41 4.59 -5.15 10.38
C LEU A 41 3.56 -4.87 9.28
N LEU A 42 3.45 -3.63 8.82
CA LEU A 42 2.59 -3.26 7.68
C LEU A 42 3.06 -3.96 6.40
N TYR A 43 4.37 -3.98 6.13
CA TYR A 43 4.94 -4.71 5.00
C TYR A 43 4.65 -6.21 5.08
N THR A 44 4.91 -6.84 6.23
CA THR A 44 4.63 -8.27 6.43
C THR A 44 3.15 -8.57 6.25
N SER A 45 2.27 -7.71 6.75
CA SER A 45 0.82 -7.87 6.59
C SER A 45 0.42 -7.82 5.12
N LEU A 46 0.90 -6.82 4.36
CA LEU A 46 0.66 -6.72 2.93
C LEU A 46 1.15 -7.95 2.18
N ALA A 47 2.38 -8.40 2.45
CA ALA A 47 2.95 -9.58 1.81
C ALA A 47 2.14 -10.86 2.12
N LEU A 48 1.71 -11.05 3.37
CA LEU A 48 0.86 -12.18 3.75
C LEU A 48 -0.50 -12.14 3.05
N ILE A 49 -1.15 -10.98 3.00
CA ILE A 49 -2.42 -10.81 2.29
C ILE A 49 -2.25 -11.17 0.81
N THR A 50 -1.19 -10.69 0.16
CA THR A 50 -0.89 -11.01 -1.24
C THR A 50 -0.70 -12.51 -1.48
N ILE A 51 0.01 -13.21 -0.59
CA ILE A 51 0.28 -14.66 -0.72
C ILE A 51 -1.00 -15.47 -0.48
N GLU A 52 -1.72 -15.18 0.61
CA GLU A 52 -2.91 -15.93 1.03
C GLU A 52 -4.10 -15.70 0.10
N LEU A 53 -4.21 -14.50 -0.45
CA LEU A 53 -5.33 -14.07 -1.30
C LEU A 53 -4.85 -13.73 -2.72
N ALA A 54 -3.91 -14.49 -3.28
CA ALA A 54 -3.27 -14.30 -4.59
C ALA A 54 -4.23 -14.38 -5.80
N ASN A 55 -5.27 -13.54 -5.79
CA ASN A 55 -6.28 -13.34 -6.81
C ASN A 55 -6.02 -12.01 -7.51
N GLU A 56 -6.25 -11.95 -8.82
CA GLU A 56 -6.01 -10.78 -9.68
C GLU A 56 -6.72 -9.52 -9.17
N GLU A 57 -7.98 -9.66 -8.71
CA GLU A 57 -8.74 -8.54 -8.14
C GLU A 57 -8.08 -8.00 -6.87
N VAL A 58 -7.66 -8.89 -5.97
CA VAL A 58 -7.04 -8.53 -4.69
C VAL A 58 -5.68 -7.88 -4.92
N VAL A 59 -4.88 -8.43 -5.82
CA VAL A 59 -3.58 -7.88 -6.20
C VAL A 59 -3.75 -6.47 -6.78
N THR A 60 -4.73 -6.28 -7.66
CA THR A 60 -5.03 -4.97 -8.25
C THR A 60 -5.40 -3.95 -7.17
N ASP A 61 -6.24 -4.33 -6.21
CA ASP A 61 -6.64 -3.46 -5.11
C ASP A 61 -5.46 -3.14 -4.16
N LEU A 62 -4.57 -4.08 -3.90
CA LEU A 62 -3.35 -3.84 -3.12
C LEU A 62 -2.35 -2.92 -3.84
N ILE A 63 -2.24 -3.02 -5.17
CA ILE A 63 -1.44 -2.07 -5.96
C ILE A 63 -2.03 -0.66 -5.83
N ARG A 64 -3.36 -0.51 -5.95
CA ARG A 64 -4.04 0.77 -5.77
C ARG A 64 -3.81 1.35 -4.36
N LEU A 65 -3.86 0.50 -3.33
CA LEU A 65 -3.53 0.92 -1.97
C LEU A 65 -2.08 1.43 -1.88
N ALA A 66 -1.11 0.71 -2.45
CA ALA A 66 0.29 1.11 -2.43
C ALA A 66 0.49 2.49 -3.10
N ILE A 67 -0.20 2.74 -4.21
CA ILE A 67 -0.19 4.05 -4.90
C ILE A 67 -0.83 5.13 -4.01
N ALA A 68 -1.97 4.85 -3.38
CA ALA A 68 -2.61 5.81 -2.48
C ALA A 68 -1.72 6.15 -1.26
N LEU A 69 -0.96 5.19 -0.75
CA LEU A 69 0.05 5.41 0.30
C LEU A 69 1.19 6.30 -0.21
N GLN A 70 1.66 6.07 -1.44
CA GLN A 70 2.67 6.91 -2.06
C GLN A 70 2.21 8.37 -2.20
N ASP A 71 0.95 8.59 -2.60
CA ASP A 71 0.37 9.93 -2.75
C ASP A 71 0.35 10.70 -1.41
N ILE A 72 0.03 10.05 -0.29
CA ILE A 72 0.10 10.66 1.04
C ILE A 72 1.50 11.23 1.32
N ALA A 73 2.53 10.42 1.03
CA ALA A 73 3.91 10.79 1.29
C ALA A 73 4.39 11.93 0.36
N ILE A 74 3.98 11.91 -0.91
CA ILE A 74 4.35 12.92 -1.91
C ILE A 74 3.64 14.25 -1.63
N LEU A 75 2.32 14.22 -1.43
CA LEU A 75 1.50 15.40 -1.19
C LEU A 75 1.71 16.00 0.21
N ASN A 76 2.45 15.31 1.07
CA ASN A 76 2.64 15.67 2.47
C ASN A 76 1.28 15.86 3.17
N GLU A 77 0.35 14.95 2.91
CA GLU A 77 -0.99 15.01 3.50
C GLU A 77 -0.87 14.98 5.03
N ASP A 78 -1.66 15.82 5.71
CA ASP A 78 -1.66 15.97 7.18
C ASP A 78 -0.32 16.41 7.81
N ASN A 79 0.61 16.98 7.01
CA ASN A 79 1.94 17.42 7.47
C ASN A 79 2.74 16.32 8.19
N LEU A 80 2.72 15.11 7.63
CA LEU A 80 3.45 13.97 8.19
C LEU A 80 4.95 14.25 8.36
N PRO A 81 5.56 13.74 9.45
CA PRO A 81 7.01 13.86 9.65
C PRO A 81 7.79 13.25 8.49
N MET A 82 8.96 13.80 8.20
CA MET A 82 9.84 13.30 7.14
C MET A 82 10.15 11.80 7.30
N PHE A 83 10.31 11.34 8.54
CA PHE A 83 10.49 9.92 8.85
C PHE A 83 9.34 9.08 8.29
N ASN A 84 8.10 9.37 8.67
CA ASN A 84 6.92 8.63 8.24
C ASN A 84 6.79 8.67 6.71
N ARG A 85 7.04 9.82 6.08
CA ARG A 85 6.99 9.95 4.62
C ARG A 85 8.01 9.04 3.93
N CYS A 86 9.27 9.07 4.38
CA CYS A 86 10.32 8.20 3.86
C CYS A 86 10.02 6.72 4.13
N SER A 87 9.48 6.39 5.30
CA SER A 87 9.10 5.02 5.66
C SER A 87 7.93 4.51 4.81
N ILE A 88 6.92 5.35 4.51
CA ILE A 88 5.84 5.01 3.57
C ILE A 88 6.41 4.76 2.16
N MET A 89 7.30 5.63 1.67
CA MET A 89 7.93 5.42 0.36
C MET A 89 8.76 4.14 0.31
N GLY A 90 9.51 3.83 1.38
CA GLY A 90 10.25 2.58 1.51
C GLY A 90 9.36 1.35 1.56
N LEU A 91 8.25 1.43 2.31
CA LEU A 91 7.22 0.39 2.38
C LEU A 91 6.63 0.10 1.00
N VAL A 92 6.21 1.14 0.27
CA VAL A 92 5.64 1.02 -1.08
C VAL A 92 6.66 0.40 -2.04
N ALA A 93 7.90 0.88 -2.05
CA ALA A 93 8.94 0.36 -2.91
C ALA A 93 9.23 -1.13 -2.62
N ALA A 94 9.37 -1.50 -1.35
CA ALA A 94 9.59 -2.88 -0.93
C ALA A 94 8.42 -3.78 -1.33
N TYR A 95 7.18 -3.33 -1.11
CA TYR A 95 5.98 -4.09 -1.44
C TYR A 95 5.82 -4.31 -2.95
N LEU A 96 6.00 -3.26 -3.77
CA LEU A 96 5.94 -3.41 -5.22
C LEU A 96 7.06 -4.31 -5.75
N ASN A 97 8.26 -4.24 -5.15
CA ASN A 97 9.36 -5.15 -5.49
C ASN A 97 8.98 -6.62 -5.22
N PHE A 98 8.47 -6.90 -4.02
CA PHE A 98 7.96 -8.21 -3.67
C PHE A 98 6.87 -8.69 -4.65
N LEU A 99 5.92 -7.81 -4.96
CA LEU A 99 4.82 -8.12 -5.85
C LEU A 99 5.28 -8.43 -7.27
N SER A 100 6.30 -7.72 -7.78
CA SER A 100 6.87 -7.99 -9.11
C SER A 100 7.40 -9.41 -9.25
N GLN A 101 8.06 -9.90 -8.20
CA GLN A 101 8.63 -11.23 -8.13
C GLN A 101 7.52 -12.29 -8.00
N MET A 102 6.44 -11.97 -7.28
CA MET A 102 5.29 -12.86 -7.06
C MET A 102 4.43 -13.08 -8.31
N ILE A 103 4.12 -12.02 -9.07
CA ILE A 103 3.26 -12.15 -10.27
C ILE A 103 4.09 -12.65 -11.48
N ALA A 104 5.42 -12.60 -11.41
CA ALA A 104 6.34 -12.96 -12.50
C ALA A 104 5.98 -12.28 -13.84
N ILE A 105 5.66 -10.98 -13.82
CA ILE A 105 5.49 -10.16 -15.03
C ILE A 105 6.86 -9.58 -15.41
N PRO A 106 7.51 -10.04 -16.50
CA PRO A 106 8.90 -9.65 -16.81
C PRO A 106 9.08 -8.13 -16.96
N ALA A 107 8.06 -7.44 -17.47
CA ALA A 107 8.08 -5.98 -17.66
C ALA A 107 8.08 -5.20 -16.33
N PHE A 108 7.39 -5.70 -15.30
CA PHE A 108 7.32 -5.03 -14.00
C PHE A 108 8.60 -5.28 -13.20
N CYS A 109 9.17 -6.50 -13.27
CA CYS A 109 10.48 -6.80 -12.69
C CYS A 109 11.59 -5.89 -13.23
N GLN A 110 11.63 -5.63 -14.54
CA GLN A 110 12.61 -4.74 -15.17
C GLN A 110 12.45 -3.27 -14.76
N HIS A 111 11.23 -2.83 -14.42
CA HIS A 111 10.98 -1.46 -13.95
C HIS A 111 11.50 -1.22 -12.53
N ILE A 112 11.52 -2.25 -11.69
CA ILE A 112 11.97 -2.17 -10.29
C ILE A 112 13.49 -2.40 -10.14
N SER A 113 14.10 -3.21 -11.01
CA SER A 113 15.55 -3.45 -10.99
C SER A 113 16.41 -2.31 -11.54
N LYS A 114 15.81 -1.22 -12.04
CA LYS A 114 16.52 -0.03 -12.53
C LYS A 114 16.46 1.09 -11.49
#